data_AF-A0AAE3MF76-F1
#
_entry.id   AF-A0AAE3MF76-F1
#
_cell.length_a   1.000
_cell.length_b   1.000
_cell.length_c   1.000
_cell.angle_alpha   90.00
_cell.angle_beta   90.00
_cell.angle_gamma   90.00
#
_symmetry.space_group_name_H-M   'P 1'
#
loop_
_entity.id
_entity.type
_entity.pdbx_description
1 polymer ?
#
loop_
_entity_poly.entity_id
_entity_poly.type
_entity_poly.pdbx_seq_one_letter_code
_entity_poly.pdbx_strand_id
1 'polypeptide(L)'
;MRKFTLKLIGFLFIAAFLSSCDDLIENDKKVSSKVLQVDSDDYTPLGVPVVMPNDNFVVTFVKDLLSEGVAIYCYNESGDIIWSNELPENPSNPVYHNGQLFFACKNYLYALDAQTGQKKWSYQLTGDGLIATKNTYKPCVASDGSIVVTFDSYLSDISTAVSGKMVCVSSTGTENWVQDITLRDNYYDRFTKLSAPLATSNGVYMVAHVSHSSGNFAILNKYVTADGTAGLTPAIYDDYNGCKLHCANNNGDIFISGNDDVNFETKLISLSASLDKKWEISFGDNYVANHAVIDKDGNLFIGVEDGYFHKYSPDGSELFSYNLQRIFVRGEMLIAEDGNVYKCLQGAEKLDPLSGESTAIPIDGFGLSDLSMLSNGTLVYAGMGEVYMVSTDAGGLSDDAQWGCFGSGTGHSSLKSN
;
A
#
# COMPACT_ATOMS: atom_id res chain seq x y z
N MET A 1 -15.01 11.73 -34.07
CA MET A 1 -14.81 10.28 -34.33
C MET A 1 -13.60 9.65 -33.61
N ARG A 2 -12.89 10.33 -32.70
CA ARG A 2 -11.75 9.74 -31.92
C ARG A 2 -12.07 9.40 -30.45
N LYS A 3 -13.33 9.56 -29.99
CA LYS A 3 -13.76 9.26 -28.61
C LYS A 3 -14.28 7.82 -28.39
N PHE A 4 -14.38 6.99 -29.43
CA PHE A 4 -15.03 5.67 -29.34
C PHE A 4 -14.09 4.46 -29.39
N THR A 5 -12.79 4.65 -29.64
CA THR A 5 -11.88 3.53 -29.94
C THR A 5 -11.15 2.97 -28.70
N LEU A 6 -11.02 3.72 -27.61
CA LEU A 6 -10.40 3.20 -26.38
C LEU A 6 -11.34 2.36 -25.50
N LYS A 7 -12.67 2.53 -25.60
CA LYS A 7 -13.63 1.66 -24.88
C LYS A 7 -13.63 0.22 -25.42
N LEU A 8 -13.24 -0.01 -26.67
CA LEU A 8 -13.32 -1.33 -27.29
C LEU A 8 -12.13 -2.26 -26.95
N ILE A 9 -10.95 -1.72 -26.64
CA ILE A 9 -9.75 -2.53 -26.36
C ILE A 9 -9.83 -3.16 -24.95
N GLY A 10 -10.45 -2.46 -23.99
CA GLY A 10 -10.82 -3.06 -22.69
C GLY A 10 -11.90 -4.13 -22.82
N PHE A 11 -12.89 -3.94 -23.68
CA PHE A 11 -14.03 -4.86 -23.83
C PHE A 11 -13.67 -6.22 -24.46
N LEU A 12 -12.69 -6.30 -25.35
CA LEU A 12 -12.33 -7.57 -26.00
C LEU A 12 -11.57 -8.56 -25.08
N PHE A 13 -10.91 -8.08 -24.03
CA PHE A 13 -10.33 -8.96 -22.99
C PHE A 13 -11.35 -9.33 -21.90
N ILE A 14 -12.42 -8.53 -21.72
CA ILE A 14 -13.48 -8.75 -20.73
C ILE A 14 -14.47 -9.85 -21.15
N ALA A 15 -14.78 -9.97 -22.45
CA ALA A 15 -15.83 -10.88 -22.93
C ALA A 15 -15.48 -12.38 -22.81
N ALA A 16 -14.19 -12.74 -22.76
CA ALA A 16 -13.76 -14.15 -22.71
C ALA A 16 -13.75 -14.75 -21.29
N PHE A 17 -13.96 -13.94 -20.24
CA PHE A 17 -13.88 -14.38 -18.83
C PHE A 17 -15.18 -14.21 -18.04
N LEU A 18 -16.19 -13.54 -18.59
CA LEU A 18 -17.52 -13.42 -17.97
C LEU A 18 -18.24 -14.77 -17.80
N SER A 19 -17.81 -15.84 -18.47
CA SER A 19 -18.51 -17.13 -18.40
C SER A 19 -18.16 -18.00 -17.18
N SER A 20 -17.25 -17.57 -16.29
CA SER A 20 -16.86 -18.37 -15.11
C SER A 20 -17.19 -17.74 -13.76
N CYS A 21 -17.85 -16.57 -13.75
CA CYS A 21 -18.29 -15.92 -12.50
C CYS A 21 -19.77 -16.16 -12.17
N ASP A 22 -20.59 -16.56 -13.13
CA ASP A 22 -22.04 -16.79 -12.91
C ASP A 22 -22.33 -18.00 -11.99
N ASP A 23 -21.37 -18.91 -11.79
CA ASP A 23 -21.55 -20.15 -11.02
C ASP A 23 -21.18 -20.04 -9.52
N LEU A 24 -20.78 -18.86 -9.02
CA LEU A 24 -20.29 -18.69 -7.62
C LEU A 24 -21.20 -17.84 -6.71
N ILE A 25 -22.40 -17.48 -7.16
CA ILE A 25 -23.35 -16.71 -6.34
C ILE A 25 -24.21 -17.68 -5.52
N GLU A 26 -23.69 -18.13 -4.38
CA GLU A 26 -24.55 -18.74 -3.35
C GLU A 26 -25.38 -17.65 -2.66
N ASN A 27 -26.70 -17.79 -2.81
CA ASN A 27 -27.74 -16.85 -2.42
C ASN A 27 -28.05 -16.84 -0.91
N ASP A 28 -27.07 -16.86 -0.01
CA ASP A 28 -27.36 -16.89 1.44
C ASP A 28 -26.52 -15.90 2.26
N LYS A 29 -26.89 -14.63 2.12
CA LYS A 29 -27.08 -13.60 3.17
C LYS A 29 -27.04 -12.23 2.51
N LYS A 30 -27.95 -11.35 2.92
CA LYS A 30 -28.17 -10.04 2.32
C LYS A 30 -26.97 -9.12 2.60
N VAL A 31 -25.96 -9.15 1.74
CA VAL A 31 -24.90 -8.13 1.72
C VAL A 31 -25.59 -6.80 1.37
N SER A 32 -25.71 -5.89 2.34
CA SER A 32 -26.11 -4.51 2.03
C SER A 32 -24.90 -3.79 1.47
N SER A 33 -24.95 -3.44 0.19
CA SER A 33 -24.01 -2.53 -0.44
C SER A 33 -24.57 -1.11 -0.43
N LYS A 34 -23.75 -0.12 -0.01
CA LYS A 34 -24.01 1.30 -0.25
C LYS A 34 -22.95 1.84 -1.20
N VAL A 35 -23.39 2.40 -2.31
CA VAL A 35 -22.54 3.10 -3.28
C VAL A 35 -22.53 4.59 -2.94
N LEU A 36 -21.36 5.15 -2.72
CA LEU A 36 -21.18 6.58 -2.46
C LEU A 36 -20.92 7.27 -3.79
N GLN A 37 -21.89 8.06 -4.22
CA GLN A 37 -21.77 8.87 -5.42
C GLN A 37 -20.89 10.09 -5.13
N VAL A 38 -19.93 10.36 -6.01
CA VAL A 38 -19.21 11.65 -6.04
C VAL A 38 -19.87 12.50 -7.11
N ASP A 39 -19.95 13.82 -6.90
CA ASP A 39 -20.75 14.78 -7.67
C ASP A 39 -20.49 14.84 -9.20
N SER A 40 -19.60 14.02 -9.77
CA SER A 40 -19.46 13.87 -11.23
C SER A 40 -18.92 12.52 -11.65
N ASP A 41 -19.45 11.99 -12.76
CA ASP A 41 -19.00 10.79 -13.50
C ASP A 41 -17.50 10.79 -13.91
N ASP A 42 -16.78 11.88 -13.63
CA ASP A 42 -15.38 12.09 -13.97
C ASP A 42 -14.41 11.69 -12.82
N TYR A 43 -14.88 11.49 -11.58
CA TYR A 43 -14.00 11.11 -10.47
C TYR A 43 -13.69 9.61 -10.44
N THR A 44 -12.40 9.27 -10.42
CA THR A 44 -11.89 7.92 -10.12
C THR A 44 -11.27 7.92 -8.73
N PRO A 45 -11.74 7.07 -7.79
CA PRO A 45 -11.09 6.95 -6.49
C PRO A 45 -9.66 6.42 -6.66
N LEU A 46 -8.72 7.01 -5.93
CA LEU A 46 -7.34 6.58 -5.88
C LEU A 46 -6.96 6.17 -4.47
N GLY A 47 -6.17 5.10 -4.43
CA GLY A 47 -5.65 4.60 -3.18
C GLY A 47 -6.71 3.92 -2.33
N VAL A 48 -6.43 3.90 -1.04
CA VAL A 48 -7.05 2.95 -0.11
C VAL A 48 -7.81 3.73 0.92
N PRO A 49 -9.08 3.39 1.19
CA PRO A 49 -9.86 4.09 2.20
C PRO A 49 -9.13 4.08 3.54
N VAL A 50 -8.93 5.25 4.15
CA VAL A 50 -8.30 5.37 5.46
C VAL A 50 -9.38 5.39 6.54
N VAL A 51 -9.49 4.31 7.32
CA VAL A 51 -10.47 4.20 8.41
C VAL A 51 -9.88 4.76 9.71
N MET A 52 -10.59 5.71 10.29
CA MET A 52 -10.27 6.34 11.57
C MET A 52 -10.87 5.55 12.74
N PRO A 53 -10.37 5.73 13.99
CA PRO A 53 -10.85 4.99 15.16
C PRO A 53 -12.34 5.14 15.49
N ASN A 54 -13.01 6.15 14.94
CA ASN A 54 -14.43 6.41 15.11
C ASN A 54 -15.28 5.94 13.92
N ASP A 55 -14.73 5.05 13.08
CA ASP A 55 -15.34 4.50 11.85
C ASP A 55 -15.69 5.51 10.75
N ASN A 56 -15.30 6.77 10.93
CA ASN A 56 -15.20 7.67 9.80
C ASN A 56 -14.06 7.20 8.90
N PHE A 57 -14.16 7.45 7.61
CA PHE A 57 -13.11 7.06 6.67
C PHE A 57 -12.89 8.10 5.58
N VAL A 58 -11.68 8.08 5.01
CA VAL A 58 -11.25 9.05 4.03
C VAL A 58 -10.89 8.37 2.72
N VAL A 59 -11.35 8.94 1.62
CA VAL A 59 -11.04 8.46 0.26
C VAL A 59 -10.55 9.63 -0.59
N THR A 60 -9.51 9.39 -1.37
CA THR A 60 -8.99 10.34 -2.36
C THR A 60 -9.60 10.05 -3.72
N PHE A 61 -9.93 11.10 -4.48
CA PHE A 61 -10.52 11.01 -5.81
C PHE A 61 -9.80 11.91 -6.80
N VAL A 62 -9.71 11.45 -8.06
CA VAL A 62 -9.13 12.22 -9.17
C VAL A 62 -10.15 12.38 -10.27
N LYS A 63 -10.39 13.62 -10.70
CA LYS A 63 -11.40 14.01 -11.69
C LYS A 63 -10.99 13.72 -13.13
N ASP A 64 -9.71 13.56 -13.42
CA ASP A 64 -9.24 13.24 -14.76
C ASP A 64 -7.88 12.56 -14.68
N LEU A 65 -7.66 11.48 -15.44
CA LEU A 65 -6.36 10.81 -15.55
C LEU A 65 -5.24 11.77 -16.07
N LEU A 66 -5.62 12.97 -16.53
CA LEU A 66 -4.73 14.04 -16.98
C LEU A 66 -4.44 15.11 -15.90
N SER A 67 -4.90 14.93 -14.65
CA SER A 67 -4.58 15.74 -13.45
C SER A 67 -5.38 17.04 -13.23
N GLU A 68 -6.53 17.25 -13.88
CA GLU A 68 -7.36 18.44 -13.64
C GLU A 68 -8.44 18.18 -12.57
N GLY A 69 -8.03 18.26 -11.30
CA GLY A 69 -8.91 18.21 -10.13
C GLY A 69 -8.71 16.96 -9.28
N VAL A 70 -8.27 17.14 -8.05
CA VAL A 70 -8.10 16.06 -7.07
C VAL A 70 -8.79 16.49 -5.78
N ALA A 71 -9.44 15.57 -5.10
CA ALA A 71 -10.15 15.85 -3.87
C ALA A 71 -10.00 14.72 -2.86
N ILE A 72 -10.10 15.07 -1.59
CA ILE A 72 -10.12 14.14 -0.48
C ILE A 72 -11.44 14.32 0.28
N TYR A 73 -12.18 13.23 0.47
CA TYR A 73 -13.48 13.24 1.13
C TYR A 73 -13.41 12.40 2.39
N CYS A 74 -14.05 12.90 3.44
CA CYS A 74 -14.28 12.16 4.66
C CYS A 74 -15.76 11.81 4.78
N TYR A 75 -16.03 10.54 5.05
CA TYR A 75 -17.34 9.98 5.24
C TYR A 75 -17.49 9.48 6.67
N ASN A 76 -18.71 9.48 7.19
CA ASN A 76 -19.04 8.75 8.42
C ASN A 76 -19.25 7.25 8.13
N GLU A 77 -19.43 6.45 9.18
CA GLU A 77 -19.73 5.01 9.09
C GLU A 77 -21.03 4.68 8.31
N SER A 78 -21.90 5.67 8.12
CA SER A 78 -23.13 5.53 7.32
C SER A 78 -22.90 5.87 5.84
N GLY A 79 -21.73 6.39 5.46
CA GLY A 79 -21.40 6.83 4.10
C GLY A 79 -21.84 8.26 3.77
N ASP A 80 -22.13 9.10 4.77
CA ASP A 80 -22.46 10.51 4.55
C ASP A 80 -21.18 11.36 4.63
N ILE A 81 -21.06 12.34 3.73
CA ILE A 81 -19.90 13.24 3.68
C ILE A 81 -19.91 14.14 4.92
N ILE A 82 -18.81 14.13 5.66
CA ILE A 82 -18.54 15.03 6.78
C ILE A 82 -17.86 16.29 6.28
N TRP A 83 -16.80 16.13 5.48
CA TRP A 83 -16.05 17.22 4.87
C TRP A 83 -15.38 16.74 3.58
N SER A 84 -15.03 17.70 2.71
CA SER A 84 -14.20 17.46 1.54
C SER A 84 -13.24 18.64 1.33
N ASN A 85 -12.11 18.36 0.69
CA ASN A 85 -11.15 19.39 0.28
C ASN A 85 -10.66 19.12 -1.13
N GLU A 86 -10.52 20.19 -1.91
CA GLU A 86 -9.78 20.15 -3.17
C GLU A 86 -8.28 20.19 -2.88
N LEU A 87 -7.53 19.38 -3.62
CA LEU A 87 -6.08 19.24 -3.53
C LEU A 87 -5.41 19.82 -4.78
N PRO A 88 -4.24 20.45 -4.65
CA PRO A 88 -3.54 21.06 -5.77
C PRO A 88 -3.17 20.08 -6.88
N GLU A 89 -2.80 18.86 -6.52
CA GLU A 89 -2.35 17.79 -7.42
C GLU A 89 -2.66 16.43 -6.78
N ASN A 90 -2.24 15.35 -7.44
CA ASN A 90 -2.45 14.00 -6.96
C ASN A 90 -1.67 13.75 -5.66
N PRO A 91 -2.32 13.41 -4.53
CA PRO A 91 -1.63 13.13 -3.28
C PRO A 91 -1.15 11.67 -3.24
N SER A 92 -0.21 11.40 -2.34
CA SER A 92 0.03 10.05 -1.84
C SER A 92 -1.19 9.55 -1.05
N ASN A 93 -1.27 8.24 -0.82
CA ASN A 93 -2.28 7.71 0.08
C ASN A 93 -2.08 8.28 1.50
N PRO A 94 -3.15 8.74 2.17
CA PRO A 94 -3.02 9.32 3.49
C PRO A 94 -2.73 8.27 4.56
N VAL A 95 -2.12 8.73 5.66
CA VAL A 95 -2.00 7.97 6.91
C VAL A 95 -2.65 8.75 8.04
N TYR A 96 -3.47 8.07 8.84
CA TYR A 96 -4.06 8.65 10.04
C TYR A 96 -3.13 8.42 11.24
N HIS A 97 -2.91 9.44 12.06
CA HIS A 97 -2.32 9.28 13.39
C HIS A 97 -2.71 10.43 14.31
N ASN A 98 -3.15 10.10 15.54
CA ASN A 98 -3.49 11.06 16.61
C ASN A 98 -4.38 12.23 16.15
N GLY A 99 -5.50 11.91 15.47
CA GLY A 99 -6.47 12.91 15.02
C GLY A 99 -6.04 13.73 13.80
N GLN A 100 -4.96 13.35 13.12
CA GLN A 100 -4.45 14.05 11.95
C GLN A 100 -4.30 13.09 10.77
N LEU A 101 -4.47 13.60 9.55
CA LEU A 101 -4.21 12.92 8.30
C LEU A 101 -2.95 13.50 7.67
N PHE A 102 -2.00 12.63 7.32
CA PHE A 102 -0.74 13.02 6.69
C PHE A 102 -0.64 12.44 5.29
N PHE A 103 -0.29 13.28 4.31
CA PHE A 103 -0.07 12.85 2.94
C PHE A 103 0.86 13.84 2.23
N ALA A 104 1.63 13.34 1.28
CA ALA A 104 2.38 14.17 0.37
C ALA A 104 1.47 14.60 -0.78
N CYS A 105 1.56 15.85 -1.21
CA CYS A 105 0.85 16.36 -2.38
C CYS A 105 1.68 17.47 -3.01
N LYS A 106 1.96 17.37 -4.31
CA LYS A 106 2.93 18.25 -4.97
C LYS A 106 4.27 18.22 -4.21
N ASN A 107 4.78 19.38 -3.76
CA ASN A 107 6.06 19.51 -3.08
C ASN A 107 5.94 19.62 -1.55
N TYR A 108 4.82 19.20 -0.98
CA TYR A 108 4.54 19.37 0.45
C TYR A 108 4.07 18.08 1.09
N LEU A 109 4.49 17.87 2.34
CA LEU A 109 3.81 17.00 3.29
C LEU A 109 2.75 17.84 4.00
N TYR A 110 1.48 17.45 3.87
CA TYR A 110 0.37 18.10 4.53
C TYR A 110 -0.03 17.34 5.79
N ALA A 111 -0.49 18.09 6.79
CA ALA A 111 -1.29 17.56 7.88
C ALA A 111 -2.66 18.25 7.92
N LEU A 112 -3.71 17.46 7.82
CA LEU A 112 -5.08 17.92 8.03
C LEU A 112 -5.59 17.43 9.37
N ASP A 113 -6.45 18.22 10.01
CA ASP A 113 -7.29 17.77 11.09
C ASP A 113 -8.28 16.72 10.55
N ALA A 114 -8.27 15.52 11.13
CA ALA A 114 -9.03 14.39 10.57
C ALA A 114 -10.56 14.56 10.72
N GLN A 115 -11.01 15.35 11.71
CA GLN A 115 -12.43 15.57 11.96
C GLN A 115 -13.03 16.68 11.10
N THR A 116 -12.23 17.69 10.77
CA THR A 116 -12.72 18.90 10.08
C THR A 116 -12.16 19.08 8.67
N GLY A 117 -11.13 18.32 8.29
CA GLY A 117 -10.39 18.49 7.04
C GLY A 117 -9.53 19.74 7.00
N GLN A 118 -9.48 20.55 8.08
CA GLN A 118 -8.74 21.81 8.07
C GLN A 118 -7.23 21.57 8.09
N LYS A 119 -6.49 22.30 7.25
CA LYS A 119 -5.02 22.22 7.25
C LYS A 119 -4.47 22.71 8.59
N LYS A 120 -3.75 21.84 9.28
CA LYS A 120 -3.03 22.17 10.52
C LYS A 120 -1.65 22.70 10.21
N TRP A 121 -0.92 22.03 9.32
CA TRP A 121 0.38 22.47 8.85
C TRP A 121 0.72 21.88 7.48
N SER A 122 1.75 22.43 6.86
CA SER A 122 2.38 21.88 5.66
C SER A 122 3.89 22.07 5.76
N TYR A 123 4.65 21.04 5.45
CA TYR A 123 6.11 21.07 5.39
C TYR A 123 6.56 20.96 3.93
N GLN A 124 7.46 21.83 3.49
CA GLN A 124 7.95 21.84 2.11
C GLN A 124 9.03 20.77 1.92
N LEU A 125 8.73 19.73 1.13
CA LEU A 125 9.62 18.59 0.89
C LEU A 125 10.81 18.95 0.00
N THR A 126 10.67 19.97 -0.85
CA THR A 126 11.72 20.36 -1.79
C THR A 126 11.97 21.87 -1.81
N GLY A 127 13.23 22.27 -1.64
CA GLY A 127 13.74 23.61 -1.98
C GLY A 127 14.23 23.68 -3.44
N ASP A 128 14.28 24.88 -4.02
CA ASP A 128 14.90 25.22 -5.33
C ASP A 128 14.56 24.32 -6.54
N GLY A 129 13.31 24.41 -7.03
CA GLY A 129 12.95 23.89 -8.36
C GLY A 129 12.83 22.36 -8.49
N LEU A 130 13.08 21.62 -7.41
CA LEU A 130 12.83 20.19 -7.29
C LEU A 130 11.31 19.89 -7.27
N ILE A 131 10.87 19.01 -8.17
CA ILE A 131 9.49 18.50 -8.22
C ILE A 131 9.51 17.12 -7.54
N ALA A 132 8.77 16.95 -6.45
CA ALA A 132 8.46 15.59 -5.98
C ALA A 132 7.64 14.91 -7.09
N THR A 133 8.15 13.81 -7.61
CA THR A 133 7.55 13.17 -8.79
C THR A 133 6.12 12.70 -8.48
N LYS A 134 5.32 12.46 -9.53
CA LYS A 134 3.92 11.98 -9.48
C LYS A 134 3.71 10.66 -8.72
N ASN A 135 4.76 10.04 -8.18
CA ASN A 135 4.74 8.82 -7.38
C ASN A 135 5.16 9.14 -5.94
N THR A 136 4.44 10.03 -5.25
CA THR A 136 4.71 10.22 -3.82
C THR A 136 4.25 8.97 -3.07
N TYR A 137 5.20 8.31 -2.42
CA TYR A 137 4.91 7.12 -1.65
C TYR A 137 4.13 7.46 -0.39
N LYS A 138 3.26 6.54 0.05
CA LYS A 138 2.49 6.68 1.29
C LYS A 138 3.46 6.97 2.47
N PRO A 139 3.25 8.03 3.26
CA PRO A 139 4.03 8.26 4.46
C PRO A 139 3.82 7.14 5.49
N CYS A 140 4.83 6.85 6.30
CA CYS A 140 4.67 6.04 7.50
C CYS A 140 4.79 6.89 8.76
N VAL A 141 4.32 6.35 9.87
CA VAL A 141 4.40 6.99 11.18
C VAL A 141 5.40 6.19 12.01
N ALA A 142 6.49 6.81 12.43
CA ALA A 142 7.49 6.19 13.28
C ALA A 142 6.92 5.94 14.70
N SER A 143 7.62 5.12 15.49
CA SER A 143 7.19 4.71 16.83
C SER A 143 7.04 5.86 17.84
N ASP A 144 7.66 7.00 17.57
CA ASP A 144 7.54 8.25 18.34
C ASP A 144 6.40 9.16 17.87
N GLY A 145 5.67 8.77 16.82
CA GLY A 145 4.62 9.57 16.19
C GLY A 145 5.12 10.55 15.12
N SER A 146 6.41 10.53 14.77
CA SER A 146 6.95 11.32 13.66
C SER A 146 6.52 10.75 12.31
N ILE A 147 6.39 11.60 11.31
CA ILE A 147 5.93 11.26 9.96
C ILE A 147 7.14 11.18 9.05
N VAL A 148 7.28 10.05 8.37
CA VAL A 148 8.39 9.81 7.46
C VAL A 148 7.89 9.61 6.04
N VAL A 149 8.50 10.31 5.10
CA VAL A 149 8.17 10.26 3.69
C VAL A 149 9.43 10.11 2.85
N THR A 150 9.34 9.29 1.80
CA THR A 150 10.39 9.11 0.80
C THR A 150 9.90 9.68 -0.53
N PHE A 151 10.81 10.27 -1.30
CA PHE A 151 10.50 10.73 -2.65
C PHE A 151 11.74 10.75 -3.54
N ASP A 152 11.52 10.45 -4.82
CA ASP A 152 12.54 10.55 -5.84
C ASP A 152 12.80 12.03 -6.15
N SER A 153 14.07 12.43 -6.29
CA SER A 153 14.45 13.80 -6.66
C SER A 153 14.87 13.86 -8.12
N TYR A 154 14.19 14.67 -8.93
CA TYR A 154 14.62 14.94 -10.30
C TYR A 154 15.28 16.33 -10.36
N LEU A 155 16.60 16.39 -10.56
CA LEU A 155 17.27 17.64 -10.91
C LEU A 155 17.14 17.87 -12.41
N SER A 156 16.70 19.06 -12.81
CA SER A 156 16.65 19.48 -14.22
C SER A 156 18.05 19.61 -14.85
N ASP A 157 19.10 19.75 -14.04
CA ASP A 157 20.49 19.85 -14.48
C ASP A 157 21.29 18.57 -14.16
N ILE A 158 21.80 17.98 -15.22
CA ILE A 158 22.34 16.62 -15.34
C ILE A 158 23.69 16.37 -14.60
N SER A 159 24.19 17.28 -13.75
CA SER A 159 25.61 17.28 -13.34
C SER A 159 25.95 16.78 -11.94
N THR A 160 24.99 16.54 -11.03
CA THR A 160 25.29 15.94 -9.72
C THR A 160 24.22 14.92 -9.32
N ALA A 161 24.63 13.71 -8.95
CA ALA A 161 23.75 12.62 -8.61
C ALA A 161 22.99 12.92 -7.30
N VAL A 162 21.66 13.04 -7.36
CA VAL A 162 20.79 13.01 -6.18
C VAL A 162 19.73 11.94 -6.42
N SER A 163 19.72 10.91 -5.56
CA SER A 163 19.02 9.63 -5.74
C SER A 163 17.74 9.52 -4.91
N GLY A 164 17.11 10.66 -4.57
CA GLY A 164 15.93 10.76 -3.71
C GLY A 164 16.26 11.23 -2.29
N LYS A 165 15.21 11.50 -1.51
CA LYS A 165 15.31 11.95 -0.11
C LYS A 165 14.34 11.18 0.77
N MET A 166 14.72 11.08 2.03
CA MET A 166 13.84 10.67 3.12
C MET A 166 13.76 11.82 4.11
N VAL A 167 12.54 12.20 4.48
CA VAL A 167 12.28 13.34 5.36
C VAL A 167 11.47 12.84 6.55
N CYS A 168 11.90 13.22 7.75
CA CYS A 168 11.16 12.99 8.98
C CYS A 168 10.71 14.31 9.57
N VAL A 169 9.40 14.43 9.79
CA VAL A 169 8.75 15.61 10.35
C VAL A 169 7.95 15.17 11.58
N SER A 170 8.11 15.84 12.71
CA SER A 170 7.25 15.63 13.88
C SER A 170 5.77 15.79 13.56
N SER A 171 4.90 15.23 14.39
CA SER A 171 3.43 15.36 14.26
C SER A 171 2.91 16.81 14.32
N THR A 172 3.75 17.77 14.73
CA THR A 172 3.46 19.22 14.77
C THR A 172 4.02 20.00 13.57
N GLY A 173 4.67 19.32 12.62
CA GLY A 173 5.18 19.94 11.39
C GLY A 173 6.61 20.49 11.50
N THR A 174 7.33 20.20 12.58
CA THR A 174 8.74 20.55 12.74
C THR A 174 9.62 19.47 12.13
N GLU A 175 10.56 19.86 11.26
CA GLU A 175 11.58 18.95 10.72
C GLU A 175 12.40 18.34 11.86
N ASN A 176 12.48 17.02 11.88
CA ASN A 176 13.41 16.31 12.76
C ASN A 176 14.73 16.08 12.02
N TRP A 177 14.66 15.59 10.78
CA TRP A 177 15.82 15.36 9.93
C TRP A 177 15.44 15.19 8.45
N VAL A 178 16.42 15.42 7.58
CA VAL A 178 16.37 15.14 6.14
C VAL A 178 17.61 14.33 5.78
N GLN A 179 17.41 13.20 5.12
CA GLN A 179 18.49 12.37 4.60
C GLN A 179 18.47 12.37 3.07
N ASP A 180 19.60 12.75 2.48
CA ASP A 180 19.86 12.51 1.07
C ASP A 180 20.17 11.03 0.83
N ILE A 181 19.42 10.42 -0.07
CA ILE A 181 19.74 9.09 -0.58
C ILE A 181 20.63 9.31 -1.79
N THR A 182 21.87 8.83 -1.72
CA THR A 182 22.79 8.82 -2.86
C THR A 182 23.27 7.41 -3.07
N LEU A 183 22.84 6.81 -4.17
CA LEU A 183 23.30 5.50 -4.59
C LEU A 183 24.42 5.75 -5.59
N ARG A 184 25.68 5.58 -5.13
CA ARG A 184 26.85 5.81 -5.96
C ARG A 184 26.96 4.67 -6.97
N ASP A 185 26.85 5.00 -8.26
CA ASP A 185 27.75 4.39 -9.23
C ASP A 185 28.06 5.31 -10.42
N ASN A 186 29.30 5.23 -10.90
CA ASN A 186 29.93 6.13 -11.88
C ASN A 186 29.49 5.87 -13.34
N TYR A 187 28.29 5.32 -13.58
CA TYR A 187 27.87 4.94 -14.92
C TYR A 187 26.47 5.43 -15.27
N TYR A 188 26.30 5.74 -16.55
CA TYR A 188 25.36 6.70 -17.13
C TYR A 188 23.86 6.33 -17.12
N ASP A 189 23.37 5.41 -16.29
CA ASP A 189 21.94 5.06 -16.24
C ASP A 189 21.26 5.51 -14.96
N ARG A 190 20.22 6.35 -15.14
CA ARG A 190 19.73 7.30 -14.14
C ARG A 190 18.25 7.12 -13.84
N PHE A 191 17.89 6.14 -13.02
CA PHE A 191 16.64 6.16 -12.26
C PHE A 191 16.83 5.42 -10.94
N THR A 192 16.85 6.17 -9.84
CA THR A 192 16.59 5.59 -8.51
C THR A 192 15.10 5.70 -8.25
N LYS A 193 14.45 4.57 -7.96
CA LYS A 193 13.08 4.55 -7.44
C LYS A 193 13.13 4.14 -5.98
N LEU A 194 12.57 4.94 -5.10
CA LEU A 194 12.42 4.57 -3.70
C LEU A 194 11.13 3.75 -3.50
N SER A 195 10.98 3.08 -2.36
CA SER A 195 9.70 2.52 -1.91
C SER A 195 9.05 3.44 -0.90
N ALA A 196 7.77 3.19 -0.58
CA ALA A 196 7.20 3.70 0.65
C ALA A 196 8.04 3.25 1.86
N PRO A 197 8.23 4.13 2.86
CA PRO A 197 8.91 3.74 4.07
C PRO A 197 8.03 2.82 4.91
N LEU A 198 8.66 1.88 5.61
CA LEU A 198 8.04 0.97 6.58
C LEU A 198 8.60 1.31 7.96
N ALA A 199 7.75 1.79 8.87
CA ALA A 199 8.17 1.97 10.25
C ALA A 199 8.03 0.66 11.03
N THR A 200 8.86 0.49 12.04
CA THR A 200 8.82 -0.62 13.00
C THR A 200 9.26 -0.10 14.36
N SER A 201 9.16 -0.94 15.40
CA SER A 201 9.77 -0.67 16.71
C SER A 201 11.31 -0.50 16.65
N ASN A 202 11.97 -1.06 15.63
CA ASN A 202 13.42 -1.07 15.48
C ASN A 202 13.97 0.01 14.55
N GLY A 203 13.10 0.80 13.92
CA GLY A 203 13.49 1.82 12.95
C GLY A 203 12.58 1.90 11.74
N VAL A 204 12.97 2.74 10.78
CA VAL A 204 12.28 2.91 9.50
C VAL A 204 13.11 2.30 8.39
N TYR A 205 12.46 1.52 7.53
CA TYR A 205 13.06 0.78 6.42
C TYR A 205 12.53 1.29 5.09
N MET A 206 13.36 1.23 4.05
CA MET A 206 12.95 1.52 2.69
C MET A 206 13.80 0.72 1.71
N VAL A 207 13.22 0.34 0.59
CA VAL A 207 13.94 -0.24 -0.55
C VAL A 207 14.24 0.88 -1.53
N ALA A 208 15.47 0.93 -2.03
CA ALA A 208 15.85 1.78 -3.13
C ALA A 208 16.31 0.92 -4.30
N HIS A 209 15.73 1.15 -5.47
CA HIS A 209 16.05 0.48 -6.71
C HIS A 209 17.12 1.23 -7.48
N VAL A 210 18.14 0.53 -7.96
CA VAL A 210 19.15 1.07 -8.88
C VAL A 210 19.13 0.29 -10.17
N SER A 211 18.78 0.93 -11.29
CA SER A 211 18.89 0.31 -12.61
C SER A 211 20.34 0.35 -13.11
N HIS A 212 20.96 -0.83 -13.26
CA HIS A 212 22.28 -1.04 -13.88
C HIS A 212 22.13 -1.85 -15.19
N SER A 213 23.14 -1.82 -16.06
CA SER A 213 23.20 -2.66 -17.27
C SER A 213 23.25 -4.17 -17.00
N SER A 214 23.40 -4.57 -15.72
CA SER A 214 23.47 -5.96 -15.25
C SER A 214 22.29 -6.37 -14.36
N GLY A 215 21.40 -5.45 -13.95
CA GLY A 215 20.33 -5.72 -12.99
C GLY A 215 19.80 -4.47 -12.27
N ASN A 216 18.66 -4.60 -11.61
CA ASN A 216 17.99 -3.65 -10.72
C ASN A 216 18.19 -3.99 -9.23
N PHE A 217 19.23 -3.52 -8.55
CA PHE A 217 19.50 -3.94 -7.16
C PHE A 217 18.61 -3.24 -6.12
N ALA A 218 18.35 -3.94 -5.02
CA ALA A 218 17.66 -3.40 -3.85
C ALA A 218 18.67 -3.02 -2.76
N ILE A 219 18.67 -1.74 -2.39
CA ILE A 219 19.38 -1.27 -1.21
C ILE A 219 18.34 -1.04 -0.12
N LEU A 220 18.46 -1.83 0.94
CA LEU A 220 17.60 -1.71 2.09
C LEU A 220 18.32 -0.88 3.14
N ASN A 221 17.75 0.28 3.44
CA ASN A 221 18.29 1.18 4.43
C ASN A 221 17.48 1.09 5.71
N LYS A 222 18.14 0.77 6.83
CA LYS A 222 17.59 0.94 8.18
C LYS A 222 17.99 2.29 8.74
N TYR A 223 17.00 3.03 9.23
CA TYR A 223 17.17 4.23 10.03
C TYR A 223 16.74 3.95 11.47
N VAL A 224 17.65 4.12 12.42
CA VAL A 224 17.30 4.00 13.84
C VAL A 224 17.19 5.40 14.44
N THR A 225 16.16 5.59 15.25
CA THR A 225 15.85 6.73 16.13
C THR A 225 15.15 7.96 15.55
N ALA A 226 14.22 8.45 16.37
CA ALA A 226 13.47 9.71 16.26
C ALA A 226 14.35 10.97 16.29
N ASP A 227 15.57 10.88 16.83
CA ASP A 227 16.48 12.01 17.06
C ASP A 227 17.63 12.11 16.05
N GLY A 228 17.61 11.28 15.01
CA GLY A 228 18.59 11.31 13.91
C GLY A 228 19.96 10.74 14.25
N THR A 229 20.10 9.98 15.35
CA THR A 229 21.42 9.53 15.84
C THR A 229 21.92 8.20 15.27
N ALA A 230 21.14 7.46 14.49
CA ALA A 230 21.68 6.26 13.83
C ALA A 230 21.85 6.46 12.32
N GLY A 231 23.09 6.24 11.89
CA GLY A 231 23.48 6.24 10.50
C GLY A 231 22.80 5.11 9.72
N LEU A 232 22.62 5.38 8.43
CA LEU A 232 22.30 4.39 7.41
C LEU A 232 23.16 3.14 7.61
N THR A 233 22.52 2.01 7.90
CA THR A 233 23.15 0.69 7.72
C THR A 233 22.58 0.11 6.44
N PRO A 234 23.19 0.39 5.27
CA PRO A 234 22.74 -0.21 4.03
C PRO A 234 23.05 -1.71 4.07
N ALA A 235 22.03 -2.54 3.88
CA ALA A 235 22.24 -3.90 3.42
C ALA A 235 22.03 -3.91 1.91
N ILE A 236 23.05 -4.35 1.18
CA ILE A 236 23.01 -4.48 -0.27
C ILE A 236 22.60 -5.92 -0.58
N TYR A 237 21.50 -6.05 -1.31
CA TYR A 237 21.01 -7.31 -1.85
C TYR A 237 21.08 -7.19 -3.38
N ASP A 238 22.29 -7.41 -3.92
CA ASP A 238 22.63 -7.24 -5.33
C ASP A 238 22.29 -8.46 -6.21
N ASP A 239 21.66 -9.49 -5.67
CA ASP A 239 21.21 -10.64 -6.46
C ASP A 239 19.71 -10.55 -6.84
N TYR A 240 19.00 -9.46 -6.52
CA TYR A 240 17.53 -9.39 -6.69
C TYR A 240 17.04 -8.10 -7.36
N ASN A 241 16.15 -8.31 -8.32
CA ASN A 241 15.47 -7.31 -9.14
C ASN A 241 14.04 -7.01 -8.70
N GLY A 242 13.62 -5.76 -8.87
CA GLY A 242 12.21 -5.38 -8.71
C GLY A 242 11.67 -5.56 -7.27
N CYS A 243 12.54 -5.43 -6.27
CA CYS A 243 12.19 -5.70 -4.89
C CYS A 243 11.04 -4.85 -4.33
N LYS A 244 10.09 -5.46 -3.64
CA LYS A 244 9.01 -4.77 -2.91
C LYS A 244 9.19 -4.97 -1.42
N LEU A 245 8.97 -3.91 -0.66
CA LEU A 245 8.86 -3.94 0.79
C LEU A 245 7.40 -4.19 1.18
N HIS A 246 7.12 -5.25 1.95
CA HIS A 246 5.74 -5.68 2.24
C HIS A 246 5.26 -5.26 3.62
N CYS A 247 5.87 -5.79 4.68
CA CYS A 247 5.43 -5.62 6.05
C CYS A 247 6.52 -6.05 7.04
N ALA A 248 6.26 -5.90 8.34
CA ALA A 248 7.14 -6.32 9.43
C ALA A 248 6.34 -7.02 10.54
N ASN A 249 6.95 -8.00 11.21
CA ASN A 249 6.37 -8.65 12.39
C ASN A 249 6.77 -7.94 13.69
N ASN A 250 6.25 -8.39 14.84
CA ASN A 250 6.53 -7.84 16.16
C ASN A 250 7.99 -8.02 16.63
N ASN A 251 8.72 -8.98 16.05
CA ASN A 251 10.16 -9.11 16.31
C ASN A 251 10.97 -8.04 15.53
N GLY A 252 10.29 -7.31 14.64
CA GLY A 252 10.88 -6.37 13.69
C GLY A 252 11.66 -7.05 12.57
N ASP A 253 11.36 -8.32 12.30
CA ASP A 253 11.75 -8.91 11.02
C ASP A 253 10.90 -8.26 9.93
N ILE A 254 11.51 -7.99 8.78
CA ILE A 254 10.83 -7.40 7.63
C ILE A 254 10.78 -8.39 6.48
N PHE A 255 9.76 -8.24 5.64
CA PHE A 255 9.52 -9.13 4.51
C PHE A 255 9.61 -8.34 3.20
N ILE A 256 10.47 -8.83 2.30
CA ILE A 256 10.64 -8.27 0.96
C ILE A 256 10.43 -9.36 -0.08
N SER A 257 10.02 -8.98 -1.28
CA SER A 257 10.02 -9.91 -2.43
C SER A 257 10.79 -9.32 -3.59
N GLY A 258 11.51 -10.11 -4.37
CA GLY A 258 12.20 -9.68 -5.59
C GLY A 258 12.51 -10.87 -6.49
N ASN A 259 12.88 -10.63 -7.73
CA ASN A 259 13.25 -11.70 -8.67
C ASN A 259 14.75 -11.92 -8.64
N ASP A 260 15.24 -13.15 -8.48
CA ASP A 260 16.69 -13.38 -8.49
C ASP A 260 17.31 -13.18 -9.87
N ASP A 261 18.54 -12.69 -9.92
CA ASP A 261 19.23 -12.35 -11.17
C ASP A 261 19.70 -13.57 -11.97
N VAL A 262 19.81 -14.72 -11.31
CA VAL A 262 20.38 -15.93 -11.90
C VAL A 262 19.32 -16.74 -12.65
N ASN A 263 18.18 -16.97 -12.01
CA ASN A 263 17.10 -17.82 -12.51
C ASN A 263 15.84 -17.03 -12.86
N PHE A 264 15.76 -15.74 -12.51
CA PHE A 264 14.56 -14.92 -12.66
C PHE A 264 13.35 -15.47 -11.90
N GLU A 265 13.59 -16.22 -10.82
CA GLU A 265 12.53 -16.72 -9.95
C GLU A 265 12.12 -15.65 -8.95
N THR A 266 10.83 -15.56 -8.72
CA THR A 266 10.28 -14.69 -7.68
C THR A 266 10.61 -15.26 -6.31
N LYS A 267 11.26 -14.44 -5.49
CA LYS A 267 11.65 -14.77 -4.13
C LYS A 267 10.85 -13.95 -3.12
N LEU A 268 10.53 -14.58 -2.00
CA LEU A 268 10.13 -13.91 -0.75
C LEU A 268 11.25 -14.13 0.27
N ILE A 269 11.67 -13.05 0.91
CA ILE A 269 12.83 -13.02 1.78
C ILE A 269 12.40 -12.40 3.12
N SER A 270 12.73 -13.10 4.21
CA SER A 270 12.64 -12.53 5.55
C SER A 270 14.01 -12.05 6.02
N LEU A 271 14.05 -10.83 6.52
CA LEU A 271 15.24 -10.19 7.04
C LEU A 271 15.04 -9.85 8.51
N SER A 272 16.08 -10.05 9.33
CA SER A 272 16.07 -9.61 10.72
C SER A 272 15.97 -8.10 10.82
N ALA A 273 15.70 -7.58 12.03
CA ALA A 273 15.77 -6.15 12.30
C ALA A 273 17.15 -5.54 11.96
N SER A 274 18.22 -6.33 11.96
CA SER A 274 19.58 -5.91 11.58
C SER A 274 19.88 -6.11 10.10
N LEU A 275 18.87 -6.51 9.31
CA LEU A 275 18.95 -6.79 7.88
C LEU A 275 19.73 -8.05 7.53
N ASP A 276 19.83 -9.02 8.43
CA ASP A 276 20.39 -10.34 8.13
C ASP A 276 19.31 -11.24 7.50
N LYS A 277 19.62 -11.90 6.38
CA LYS A 277 18.70 -12.87 5.76
C LYS A 277 18.44 -14.06 6.69
N LYS A 278 17.17 -14.26 7.08
CA LYS A 278 16.73 -15.37 7.92
C LYS A 278 16.36 -16.58 7.08
N TRP A 279 15.54 -16.36 6.07
CA TRP A 279 15.08 -17.40 5.15
C TRP A 279 14.66 -16.80 3.81
N GLU A 280 14.53 -17.65 2.81
CA GLU A 280 14.15 -17.33 1.44
C GLU A 280 13.29 -18.43 0.84
N ILE A 281 12.26 -18.04 0.10
CA ILE A 281 11.28 -18.93 -0.55
C ILE A 281 11.20 -18.56 -2.02
N SER A 282 11.08 -19.56 -2.90
CA SER A 282 11.02 -19.38 -4.36
C SER A 282 9.67 -19.84 -4.90
N PHE A 283 9.02 -19.00 -5.71
CA PHE A 283 7.72 -19.29 -6.31
C PHE A 283 7.82 -19.70 -7.79
N GLY A 284 9.03 -19.75 -8.35
CA GLY A 284 9.25 -19.99 -9.79
C GLY A 284 9.27 -18.69 -10.61
N ASP A 285 9.28 -18.85 -11.93
CA ASP A 285 9.72 -17.81 -12.86
C ASP A 285 8.78 -16.59 -12.95
N ASN A 286 9.32 -15.41 -12.66
CA ASN A 286 8.77 -14.08 -12.98
C ASN A 286 7.32 -13.81 -12.51
N TYR A 287 6.88 -14.43 -11.43
CA TYR A 287 5.64 -14.05 -10.77
C TYR A 287 5.75 -12.71 -10.04
N VAL A 288 4.65 -11.97 -9.94
CA VAL A 288 4.58 -10.84 -9.01
C VAL A 288 4.07 -11.33 -7.67
N ALA A 289 4.88 -11.18 -6.63
CA ALA A 289 4.41 -11.24 -5.26
C ALA A 289 3.57 -9.99 -4.95
N ASN A 290 2.35 -10.23 -4.47
CA ASN A 290 1.40 -9.18 -4.08
C ASN A 290 1.54 -8.86 -2.60
N HIS A 291 0.72 -7.94 -2.11
CA HIS A 291 0.90 -7.41 -0.75
C HIS A 291 0.76 -8.51 0.31
N ALA A 292 1.69 -8.57 1.26
CA ALA A 292 1.66 -9.57 2.32
C ALA A 292 1.13 -9.01 3.65
N VAL A 293 0.38 -9.82 4.40
CA VAL A 293 -0.14 -9.48 5.74
C VAL A 293 0.28 -10.49 6.78
N ILE A 294 0.33 -10.09 8.05
CA ILE A 294 0.86 -10.92 9.14
C ILE A 294 -0.20 -11.07 10.24
N ASP A 295 -0.43 -12.29 10.71
CA ASP A 295 -1.33 -12.55 11.86
C ASP A 295 -0.63 -12.35 13.22
N LYS A 296 -1.39 -12.49 14.33
CA LYS A 296 -0.87 -12.37 15.70
C LYS A 296 0.33 -13.24 16.01
N ASP A 297 0.41 -14.40 15.35
CA ASP A 297 1.41 -15.42 15.61
C ASP A 297 2.67 -15.17 14.75
N GLY A 298 2.66 -14.11 13.92
CA GLY A 298 3.75 -13.75 13.02
C GLY A 298 3.74 -14.54 11.72
N ASN A 299 2.65 -15.26 11.41
CA ASN A 299 2.55 -15.99 10.14
C ASN A 299 2.24 -15.00 9.02
N LEU A 300 2.97 -15.13 7.91
CA LEU A 300 2.83 -14.29 6.73
C LEU A 300 1.85 -14.91 5.74
N PHE A 301 0.89 -14.13 5.28
CA PHE A 301 0.00 -14.44 4.17
C PHE A 301 0.39 -13.64 2.95
N ILE A 302 0.48 -14.29 1.79
CA ILE A 302 0.87 -13.64 0.54
C ILE A 302 0.18 -14.28 -0.66
N GLY A 303 -0.33 -13.45 -1.56
CA GLY A 303 -0.81 -13.88 -2.88
C GLY A 303 0.28 -13.73 -3.93
N VAL A 304 0.45 -14.72 -4.79
CA VAL A 304 1.45 -14.70 -5.86
C VAL A 304 0.74 -14.88 -7.22
N GLU A 305 1.28 -14.29 -8.30
CA GLU A 305 0.72 -14.44 -9.65
C GLU A 305 0.84 -15.87 -10.22
N ASP A 306 1.40 -16.81 -9.46
CA ASP A 306 1.33 -18.26 -9.72
C ASP A 306 -0.10 -18.82 -9.55
N GLY A 307 -1.01 -17.99 -9.05
CA GLY A 307 -2.41 -18.30 -8.80
C GLY A 307 -2.66 -18.87 -7.41
N TYR A 308 -1.65 -18.87 -6.54
CA TYR A 308 -1.73 -19.37 -5.19
C TYR A 308 -1.80 -18.26 -4.15
N PHE A 309 -2.45 -18.60 -3.06
CA PHE A 309 -2.39 -17.88 -1.80
C PHE A 309 -1.65 -18.75 -0.80
N HIS A 310 -0.58 -18.21 -0.21
CA HIS A 310 0.30 -18.95 0.69
C HIS A 310 0.23 -18.39 2.11
N LYS A 311 0.44 -19.27 3.08
CA LYS A 311 0.73 -18.93 4.46
C LYS A 311 2.05 -19.55 4.91
N TYR A 312 2.92 -18.74 5.49
CA TYR A 312 4.22 -19.15 6.02
C TYR A 312 4.32 -18.86 7.51
N SER A 313 4.94 -19.74 8.28
CA SER A 313 5.30 -19.46 9.66
C SER A 313 6.43 -18.43 9.77
N PRO A 314 6.66 -17.82 10.95
CA PRO A 314 7.77 -16.89 11.15
C PRO A 314 9.17 -17.43 10.79
N ASP A 315 9.34 -18.75 10.81
CA ASP A 315 10.58 -19.44 10.46
C ASP A 315 10.72 -19.78 8.96
N GLY A 316 9.71 -19.45 8.15
CA GLY A 316 9.71 -19.66 6.69
C GLY A 316 9.14 -21.00 6.26
N SER A 317 8.66 -21.84 7.17
CA SER A 317 7.99 -23.08 6.80
C SER A 317 6.62 -22.79 6.17
N GLU A 318 6.30 -23.44 5.05
CA GLU A 318 4.96 -23.35 4.46
C GLU A 318 3.95 -24.03 5.39
N LEU A 319 2.95 -23.27 5.84
CA LEU A 319 1.83 -23.76 6.62
C LEU A 319 0.71 -24.26 5.71
N PHE A 320 0.43 -23.52 4.64
CA PHE A 320 -0.43 -23.97 3.54
C PHE A 320 -0.22 -23.15 2.27
N SER A 321 -0.63 -23.72 1.13
CA SER A 321 -0.92 -23.00 -0.10
C SER A 321 -2.24 -23.45 -0.69
N TYR A 322 -2.97 -22.49 -1.27
CA TYR A 322 -4.28 -22.72 -1.87
C TYR A 322 -4.31 -22.17 -3.29
N ASN A 323 -4.69 -23.01 -4.25
CA ASN A 323 -4.81 -22.62 -5.65
C ASN A 323 -6.16 -21.93 -5.87
N LEU A 324 -6.13 -20.63 -6.16
CA LEU A 324 -7.33 -19.84 -6.43
C LEU A 324 -7.86 -20.04 -7.86
N GLN A 325 -7.19 -20.88 -8.66
CA GLN A 325 -7.44 -21.16 -10.09
C GLN A 325 -7.52 -19.90 -10.96
N ARG A 326 -6.85 -18.82 -10.52
CA ARG A 326 -6.93 -17.49 -11.14
C ARG A 326 -5.55 -16.87 -11.20
N ILE A 327 -5.18 -16.36 -12.37
CA ILE A 327 -3.83 -15.83 -12.66
C ILE A 327 -3.65 -14.39 -12.12
N PHE A 328 -4.73 -13.73 -11.73
CA PHE A 328 -4.68 -12.37 -11.19
C PHE A 328 -4.99 -12.39 -9.70
N VAL A 329 -4.01 -12.00 -8.88
CA VAL A 329 -4.20 -11.69 -7.46
C VAL A 329 -3.73 -10.26 -7.20
N ARG A 330 -4.26 -9.28 -7.95
CA ARG A 330 -3.96 -7.87 -7.69
C ARG A 330 -4.99 -7.29 -6.73
N GLY A 331 -4.53 -6.86 -5.56
CA GLY A 331 -5.33 -6.17 -4.55
C GLY A 331 -4.72 -6.37 -3.17
N GLU A 332 -4.87 -5.37 -2.32
CA GLU A 332 -4.49 -5.50 -0.92
C GLU A 332 -5.34 -6.53 -0.17
N MET A 333 -4.80 -7.03 0.94
CA MET A 333 -5.42 -8.04 1.79
C MET A 333 -5.49 -7.55 3.23
N LEU A 334 -6.50 -7.90 4.00
CA LEU A 334 -6.55 -7.61 5.43
C LEU A 334 -7.00 -8.83 6.23
N ILE A 335 -6.67 -8.87 7.51
CA ILE A 335 -7.07 -9.94 8.43
C ILE A 335 -8.19 -9.44 9.34
N ALA A 336 -9.36 -10.05 9.26
CA ALA A 336 -10.50 -9.70 10.10
C ALA A 336 -10.44 -10.38 11.48
N GLU A 337 -11.20 -9.87 12.45
CA GLU A 337 -11.28 -10.40 13.82
C GLU A 337 -11.71 -11.87 13.87
N ASP A 338 -12.49 -12.31 12.90
CA ASP A 338 -12.89 -13.70 12.74
C ASP A 338 -11.76 -14.61 12.21
N GLY A 339 -10.56 -14.05 12.00
CA GLY A 339 -9.37 -14.73 11.51
C GLY A 339 -9.30 -14.87 9.99
N ASN A 340 -10.34 -14.46 9.25
CA ASN A 340 -10.36 -14.60 7.80
C ASN A 340 -9.58 -13.50 7.11
N VAL A 341 -9.04 -13.83 5.93
CA VAL A 341 -8.34 -12.88 5.06
C VAL A 341 -9.32 -12.34 4.03
N TYR A 342 -9.45 -11.02 3.94
CA TYR A 342 -10.27 -10.35 2.94
C TYR A 342 -9.38 -9.70 1.90
N LYS A 343 -9.70 -9.89 0.62
CA LYS A 343 -8.93 -9.31 -0.50
C LYS A 343 -9.85 -8.75 -1.58
N CYS A 344 -9.36 -7.84 -2.41
CA CYS A 344 -10.06 -7.40 -3.61
C CYS A 344 -9.58 -8.16 -4.84
N LEU A 345 -10.51 -8.77 -5.59
CA LEU A 345 -10.28 -9.44 -6.86
C LEU A 345 -11.56 -9.42 -7.70
N GLN A 346 -11.73 -8.46 -8.63
CA GLN A 346 -12.97 -8.30 -9.43
C GLN A 346 -14.24 -8.37 -8.56
N GLY A 347 -14.16 -7.85 -7.34
CA GLY A 347 -14.91 -8.43 -6.23
C GLY A 347 -14.17 -8.21 -4.91
N ALA A 348 -14.81 -8.55 -3.80
CA ALA A 348 -14.13 -8.80 -2.54
C ALA A 348 -14.27 -10.29 -2.29
N GLU A 349 -13.24 -10.92 -1.75
CA GLU A 349 -13.25 -12.34 -1.44
C GLU A 349 -12.87 -12.50 0.03
N LYS A 350 -13.59 -13.38 0.71
CA LYS A 350 -13.25 -13.87 2.04
C LYS A 350 -12.53 -15.20 1.88
N LEU A 351 -11.34 -15.31 2.45
CA LEU A 351 -10.52 -16.51 2.49
C LEU A 351 -10.45 -17.01 3.94
N ASP A 352 -10.87 -18.24 4.18
CA ASP A 352 -10.66 -18.91 5.45
C ASP A 352 -9.27 -19.56 5.47
N PRO A 353 -8.34 -19.08 6.30
CA PRO A 353 -6.99 -19.61 6.35
C PRO A 353 -6.87 -20.99 7.01
N LEU A 354 -7.93 -21.51 7.64
CA LEU A 354 -7.92 -22.85 8.23
C LEU A 354 -8.37 -23.91 7.22
N SER A 355 -9.41 -23.62 6.45
CA SER A 355 -9.99 -24.54 5.46
C SER A 355 -9.45 -24.32 4.04
N GLY A 356 -8.93 -23.12 3.75
CA GLY A 356 -8.62 -22.68 2.39
C GLY A 356 -9.87 -22.30 1.59
N GLU A 357 -11.06 -22.34 2.18
CA GLU A 357 -12.30 -21.98 1.49
C GLU A 357 -12.31 -20.50 1.12
N SER A 358 -12.76 -20.22 -0.10
CA SER A 358 -12.89 -18.87 -0.63
C SER A 358 -14.35 -18.60 -0.94
N THR A 359 -14.90 -17.54 -0.33
CA THR A 359 -16.26 -17.07 -0.60
C THR A 359 -16.20 -15.74 -1.33
N ALA A 360 -16.83 -15.65 -2.49
CA ALA A 360 -16.99 -14.39 -3.20
C ALA A 360 -17.99 -13.51 -2.46
N ILE A 361 -17.63 -12.25 -2.25
CA ILE A 361 -18.51 -11.21 -1.74
C ILE A 361 -19.03 -10.46 -2.98
N PRO A 362 -20.34 -10.55 -3.29
CA PRO A 362 -20.88 -9.94 -4.48
C PRO A 362 -20.68 -8.42 -4.43
N ILE A 363 -20.03 -7.90 -5.47
CA ILE A 363 -19.82 -6.47 -5.70
C ILE A 363 -20.48 -6.12 -7.02
N ASP A 364 -21.27 -5.04 -7.02
CA ASP A 364 -21.67 -4.39 -8.26
C ASP A 364 -20.47 -3.58 -8.79
N GLY A 365 -19.64 -4.18 -9.67
CA GLY A 365 -18.55 -3.47 -10.37
C GLY A 365 -17.16 -4.13 -10.30
N PHE A 366 -16.20 -3.63 -11.09
CA PHE A 366 -14.78 -4.03 -10.97
C PHE A 366 -14.10 -3.22 -9.87
N GLY A 367 -13.83 -3.87 -8.74
CA GLY A 367 -12.85 -3.37 -7.76
C GLY A 367 -11.44 -3.44 -8.34
N LEU A 368 -10.84 -2.28 -8.57
CA LEU A 368 -9.40 -2.16 -8.91
C LEU A 368 -8.60 -1.57 -7.74
N SER A 369 -9.26 -1.13 -6.65
CA SER A 369 -8.58 -0.58 -5.48
C SER A 369 -8.41 -1.61 -4.37
N ASP A 370 -7.57 -1.20 -3.45
CA ASP A 370 -7.36 -1.81 -2.15
C ASP A 370 -8.58 -1.59 -1.23
N LEU A 371 -8.62 -2.33 -0.12
CA LEU A 371 -9.74 -2.34 0.82
C LEU A 371 -9.33 -2.03 2.27
N SER A 372 -10.31 -1.56 3.04
CA SER A 372 -10.24 -1.35 4.48
C SER A 372 -11.52 -1.85 5.15
N MET A 373 -11.56 -1.86 6.48
CA MET A 373 -12.73 -2.32 7.21
C MET A 373 -13.02 -1.44 8.43
N LEU A 374 -14.29 -1.13 8.64
CA LEU A 374 -14.80 -0.45 9.83
C LEU A 374 -14.83 -1.42 11.03
N SER A 375 -14.90 -0.87 12.25
CA SER A 375 -14.96 -1.66 13.49
C SER A 375 -16.22 -2.53 13.58
N ASN A 376 -17.26 -2.21 12.81
CA ASN A 376 -18.48 -3.00 12.72
C ASN A 376 -18.44 -4.12 11.65
N GLY A 377 -17.29 -4.36 11.02
CA GLY A 377 -17.15 -5.40 9.99
C GLY A 377 -17.54 -4.99 8.57
N THR A 378 -17.82 -3.71 8.35
CA THR A 378 -18.13 -3.18 7.01
C THR A 378 -16.85 -2.96 6.23
N LEU A 379 -16.69 -3.68 5.12
CA LEU A 379 -15.62 -3.44 4.16
C LEU A 379 -15.88 -2.13 3.41
N VAL A 380 -14.82 -1.35 3.22
CA VAL A 380 -14.80 -0.14 2.41
C VAL A 380 -13.73 -0.29 1.35
N TYR A 381 -14.10 -0.12 0.10
CA TYR A 381 -13.19 -0.17 -1.05
C TYR A 381 -13.72 0.73 -2.17
N ALA A 382 -12.92 0.92 -3.21
CA ALA A 382 -13.24 1.84 -4.29
C ALA A 382 -13.00 1.18 -5.68
N GLY A 383 -13.83 1.52 -6.65
CA GLY A 383 -13.74 0.90 -7.97
C GLY A 383 -14.62 1.61 -8.98
N MET A 384 -14.15 1.68 -10.24
CA MET A 384 -14.93 2.23 -11.36
C MET A 384 -15.55 3.63 -11.13
N GLY A 385 -14.98 4.45 -10.25
CA GLY A 385 -15.48 5.80 -9.96
C GLY A 385 -16.30 5.93 -8.67
N GLU A 386 -16.56 4.81 -8.00
CA GLU A 386 -17.45 4.74 -6.85
C GLU A 386 -16.72 4.21 -5.61
N VAL A 387 -17.25 4.55 -4.43
CA VAL A 387 -16.86 3.92 -3.16
C VAL A 387 -17.99 3.02 -2.70
N TYR A 388 -17.63 1.82 -2.25
CA TYR A 388 -18.57 0.81 -1.83
C TYR A 388 -18.38 0.49 -0.36
N MET A 389 -19.49 0.35 0.34
CA MET A 389 -19.55 -0.13 1.72
C MET A 389 -20.30 -1.45 1.75
N VAL A 390 -19.67 -2.50 2.26
CA VAL A 390 -20.17 -3.87 2.21
C VAL A 390 -20.08 -4.50 3.60
N SER A 391 -21.24 -4.71 4.23
CA SER A 391 -21.29 -5.38 5.53
C SER A 391 -20.92 -6.86 5.41
N THR A 392 -20.11 -7.35 6.35
CA THR A 392 -19.71 -8.76 6.44
C THR A 392 -20.11 -9.35 7.79
N ASP A 393 -19.94 -10.66 7.95
CA ASP A 393 -20.12 -11.33 9.24
C ASP A 393 -18.94 -11.09 10.21
N ALA A 394 -17.87 -10.39 9.81
CA ALA A 394 -16.72 -10.11 10.67
C ALA A 394 -17.05 -9.04 11.74
N GLY A 395 -16.40 -9.12 12.90
CA GLY A 395 -16.50 -8.12 13.99
C GLY A 395 -15.63 -6.88 13.80
N GLY A 396 -15.18 -6.62 12.56
CA GLY A 396 -14.17 -5.60 12.26
C GLY A 396 -12.77 -6.19 12.14
N LEU A 397 -11.76 -5.32 12.21
CA LEU A 397 -10.36 -5.72 12.05
C LEU A 397 -9.89 -6.50 13.26
N SER A 398 -9.05 -7.50 13.01
CA SER A 398 -8.43 -8.28 14.08
C SER A 398 -7.60 -7.37 14.97
N ASP A 399 -7.94 -7.27 16.26
CA ASP A 399 -7.09 -6.60 17.26
C ASP A 399 -5.78 -7.39 17.52
N ASP A 400 -5.82 -8.66 17.13
CA ASP A 400 -4.76 -9.63 17.30
C ASP A 400 -3.76 -9.60 16.12
N ALA A 401 -4.21 -9.38 14.89
CA ALA A 401 -3.31 -9.38 13.74
C ALA A 401 -2.15 -8.39 13.96
N GLN A 402 -0.93 -8.84 13.64
CA GLN A 402 0.23 -7.96 13.63
C GLN A 402 0.12 -7.12 12.36
N TRP A 403 -0.75 -6.11 12.42
CA TRP A 403 -0.67 -4.98 11.52
C TRP A 403 0.74 -4.47 11.69
N GLY A 404 1.56 -4.61 10.65
CA GLY A 404 2.88 -3.98 10.63
C GLY A 404 2.67 -2.60 11.19
N CYS A 405 3.19 -2.36 12.40
CA CYS A 405 2.96 -1.13 13.11
C CYS A 405 3.47 -0.04 12.18
N PHE A 406 2.56 0.63 11.49
CA PHE A 406 2.82 1.72 10.57
C PHE A 406 3.58 1.36 9.26
N GLY A 407 2.83 1.17 8.15
CA GLY A 407 3.37 0.92 6.78
C GLY A 407 3.48 -0.58 6.48
N SER A 408 3.40 -1.12 5.26
CA SER A 408 3.95 -0.66 3.98
C SER A 408 3.18 -1.15 2.75
N GLY A 409 1.89 -1.41 2.88
CA GLY A 409 1.00 -1.44 1.71
C GLY A 409 0.86 -0.07 1.11
N THR A 410 0.49 -0.01 -0.16
CA THR A 410 -0.14 1.19 -0.69
C THR A 410 -1.34 1.64 0.18
N GLY A 411 -1.87 0.84 1.13
CA GLY A 411 -3.15 1.15 1.74
C GLY A 411 -3.56 0.78 3.14
N HIS A 412 -2.97 -0.16 3.87
CA HIS A 412 -3.51 -0.42 5.20
C HIS A 412 -3.29 0.77 6.15
N SER A 413 -4.39 1.40 6.51
CA SER A 413 -4.47 2.69 7.22
C SER A 413 -5.62 2.69 8.22
N SER A 414 -6.30 1.55 8.34
CA SER A 414 -7.30 1.30 9.34
C SER A 414 -6.65 1.02 10.70
N LEU A 415 -6.85 1.93 11.64
CA LEU A 415 -6.42 1.80 13.03
C LEU A 415 -7.66 1.61 13.90
N LYS A 416 -7.77 0.48 14.60
CA LYS A 416 -8.55 0.42 15.84
C LYS A 416 -7.66 0.97 16.95
N SER A 417 -8.10 2.00 17.66
CA SER A 417 -7.37 2.54 18.81
C SER A 417 -7.40 1.55 19.97
N ASN A 418 -6.24 1.29 20.59
CA ASN A 418 -6.22 0.86 22.00
C ASN A 418 -6.47 2.05 22.92
#